data_AF-A0A930HS10-F1
#
_entry.id   AF-A0A930HS10-F1
#
_cell.length_a   1.000
_cell.length_b   1.000
_cell.length_c   1.000
_cell.angle_alpha   90.00
_cell.angle_beta   90.00
_cell.angle_gamma   90.00
#
_symmetry.space_group_name_H-M   'P 1'
#
loop_
_entity.id
_entity.type
_entity.pdbx_description
1 polymer ?
#
loop_
_entity_poly.entity_id
_entity_poly.type
_entity_poly.pdbx_seq_one_letter_code
_entity_poly.pdbx_strand_id
1 'polypeptide(L)'
;MKQEQIILLRGVMPSGKNSIPKMAVLRQHLEEAGFERVRTYIQSGNILLLSDLPKELLSQRIHDLIKERIGADLAALVFLPEELQAWVDSVPFADDLDPSRIFFTMTMECPTADRLQALAEKTWGEEAALHLTERCAYIYSPKGYKNTRLTNNA
;
A
#
# COMPACT_ATOMS: atom_id res chain seq x y z
N MET A 1 -13.30 21.11 -2.26
CA MET A 1 -14.37 20.08 -2.24
C MET A 1 -13.76 18.81 -1.71
N LYS A 2 -14.48 18.05 -0.88
CA LYS A 2 -13.97 16.77 -0.36
C LYS A 2 -13.92 15.74 -1.49
N GLN A 3 -12.84 14.98 -1.54
CA GLN A 3 -12.61 13.88 -2.48
C GLN A 3 -12.49 12.57 -1.72
N GLU A 4 -12.80 11.45 -2.37
CA GLU A 4 -12.56 10.13 -1.80
C GLU A 4 -11.06 9.86 -1.78
N GLN A 5 -10.56 9.38 -0.65
CA GLN A 5 -9.16 9.10 -0.38
C GLN A 5 -9.03 7.64 0.06
N ILE A 6 -8.02 6.96 -0.47
CA ILE A 6 -7.62 5.61 -0.06
C ILE A 6 -6.39 5.76 0.83
N ILE A 7 -6.48 5.23 2.06
CA ILE A 7 -5.38 5.25 3.01
C ILE A 7 -4.94 3.82 3.30
N LEU A 8 -3.65 3.54 3.07
CA LEU A 8 -3.02 2.25 3.31
C LEU A 8 -2.06 2.38 4.50
N LEU A 9 -2.38 1.69 5.60
CA LEU A 9 -1.54 1.66 6.78
C LEU A 9 -0.42 0.63 6.62
N ARG A 10 0.84 1.07 6.75
CA ARG A 10 1.99 0.19 6.61
C ARG A 10 2.31 -0.50 7.94
N GLY A 11 2.36 -1.83 7.92
CA GLY A 11 2.84 -2.63 9.04
C GLY A 11 1.79 -2.90 10.13
N VAL A 12 0.50 -2.96 9.75
CA VAL A 12 -0.57 -3.41 10.65
C VAL A 12 -0.36 -4.87 11.00
N MET A 13 -0.35 -5.17 12.30
CA MET A 13 -0.15 -6.52 12.82
C MET A 13 -1.40 -7.05 13.54
N PRO A 14 -1.64 -8.36 13.56
CA PRO A 14 -2.70 -8.94 14.38
C PRO A 14 -2.48 -8.70 15.89
N SER A 15 -1.22 -8.63 16.35
CA SER A 15 -0.84 -8.45 17.74
C SER A 15 0.45 -7.64 17.90
N GLY A 16 0.67 -7.06 19.07
CA GLY A 16 1.89 -6.30 19.42
C GLY A 16 1.77 -4.79 19.22
N LYS A 17 2.92 -4.10 19.18
CA LYS A 17 3.01 -2.62 19.18
C LYS A 17 2.23 -1.96 18.04
N ASN A 18 2.18 -2.58 16.88
CA ASN A 18 1.51 -2.06 15.68
C ASN A 18 0.16 -2.74 15.41
N SER A 19 -0.48 -3.24 16.47
CA SER A 19 -1.78 -3.89 16.37
C SER A 19 -2.91 -2.88 16.33
N ILE A 20 -3.86 -3.12 15.42
CA ILE A 20 -5.18 -2.52 15.48
C ILE A 20 -6.17 -3.65 15.82
N PRO A 21 -6.64 -3.75 17.07
CA PRO A 21 -7.42 -4.89 17.53
C PRO A 21 -8.72 -5.09 16.75
N LYS A 22 -9.38 -3.99 16.37
CA LYS A 22 -10.64 -4.00 15.61
C LYS A 22 -10.69 -2.80 14.66
N MET A 23 -10.88 -3.05 13.37
CA MET A 23 -11.05 -1.98 12.36
C MET A 23 -12.32 -1.15 12.57
N ALA A 24 -13.32 -1.69 13.25
CA ALA A 24 -14.51 -0.94 13.63
C ALA A 24 -14.20 0.20 14.62
N VAL A 25 -13.25 -0.02 15.55
CA VAL A 25 -12.81 1.00 16.52
C VAL A 25 -12.03 2.11 15.80
N LEU A 26 -11.13 1.74 14.88
CA LEU A 26 -10.44 2.71 14.04
C LEU A 26 -11.42 3.58 13.24
N ARG A 27 -12.42 2.95 12.60
CA ARG A 27 -13.46 3.67 11.87
C ARG A 27 -14.20 4.67 12.75
N GLN A 28 -14.61 4.26 13.95
CA GLN A 28 -15.27 5.15 14.90
C GLN A 28 -14.42 6.37 15.25
N HIS A 29 -13.12 6.18 15.57
CA HIS A 29 -12.24 7.31 15.88
C HIS A 29 -12.05 8.27 14.71
N LEU A 30 -12.03 7.75 13.48
CA LEU A 30 -11.96 8.60 12.28
C LEU A 30 -13.25 9.40 12.09
N GLU A 31 -14.42 8.80 12.30
CA GLU A 31 -15.71 9.47 12.25
C GLU A 31 -15.81 10.56 13.34
N GLU A 32 -15.40 10.24 14.58
CA GLU A 32 -15.32 11.19 15.70
C GLU A 32 -14.35 12.35 15.43
N ALA A 33 -13.28 12.11 14.66
CA ALA A 33 -12.34 13.14 14.23
C ALA A 33 -12.85 14.02 13.07
N GLY A 34 -14.08 13.79 12.61
CA GLY A 34 -14.78 14.58 11.59
C GLY A 34 -14.59 14.10 10.15
N PHE A 35 -14.04 12.90 9.93
CA PHE A 35 -13.98 12.31 8.60
C PHE A 35 -15.34 11.71 8.20
N GLU A 36 -15.68 11.84 6.92
CA GLU A 36 -16.96 11.39 6.40
C GLU A 36 -16.81 10.11 5.56
N ARG A 37 -17.89 9.33 5.48
CA ARG A 37 -17.98 8.08 4.69
C ARG A 37 -16.82 7.11 4.96
N VAL A 38 -16.38 7.03 6.22
CA VAL A 38 -15.27 6.17 6.60
C VAL A 38 -15.65 4.69 6.40
N ARG A 39 -14.83 3.97 5.64
CA ARG A 39 -14.94 2.53 5.42
C ARG A 39 -13.58 1.90 5.64
N THR A 40 -13.57 0.66 6.11
CA THR A 40 -12.36 -0.14 6.23
C THR A 40 -12.53 -1.45 5.47
N TYR A 41 -11.45 -1.96 4.92
CA TYR A 41 -11.43 -3.24 4.21
C TYR A 41 -10.65 -4.27 5.01
N ILE A 42 -11.32 -5.37 5.37
CA ILE A 42 -10.82 -6.50 6.17
C ILE A 42 -10.04 -6.03 7.43
N GLN A 43 -9.02 -6.77 7.87
CA GLN A 43 -8.11 -6.38 8.96
C GLN A 43 -6.69 -6.11 8.44
N SER A 44 -6.57 -5.48 7.27
CA SER A 44 -5.28 -5.22 6.61
C SER A 44 -4.78 -3.79 6.76
N GLY A 45 -5.56 -2.89 7.38
CA GLY A 45 -5.20 -1.48 7.49
C GLY A 45 -5.55 -0.64 6.26
N ASN A 46 -6.57 -1.03 5.51
CA ASN A 46 -7.02 -0.31 4.33
C ASN A 46 -8.27 0.52 4.68
N ILE A 47 -8.24 1.82 4.39
CA ILE A 47 -9.26 2.79 4.77
C ILE A 47 -9.71 3.57 3.53
N LEU A 48 -10.99 3.90 3.47
CA LEU A 48 -11.60 4.84 2.52
C LEU A 48 -12.30 5.93 3.32
N LEU A 49 -12.14 7.19 2.96
CA LEU A 49 -12.87 8.32 3.58
C LEU A 49 -12.94 9.52 2.63
N LEU A 50 -13.77 10.51 2.97
CA LEU A 50 -13.77 11.81 2.29
C LEU A 50 -12.90 12.83 3.00
N SER A 51 -12.05 13.53 2.26
CA SER A 51 -11.24 14.64 2.76
C SER A 51 -10.95 15.67 1.67
N ASP A 52 -10.79 16.93 2.06
CA ASP A 52 -10.30 18.04 1.26
C ASP A 52 -8.90 18.51 1.72
N LEU A 53 -8.27 17.78 2.65
CA LEU A 53 -6.91 18.06 3.10
C LEU A 53 -5.88 17.64 2.04
N PRO A 54 -4.75 18.36 1.93
CA PRO A 54 -3.58 17.87 1.21
C PRO A 54 -3.13 16.50 1.75
N LYS A 55 -2.60 15.64 0.88
CA LYS A 55 -2.26 14.25 1.20
C LYS A 55 -1.29 14.12 2.38
N GLU A 56 -0.29 14.99 2.44
CA GLU A 56 0.73 15.00 3.48
C GLU A 56 0.10 15.34 4.83
N LEU A 57 -0.81 16.31 4.85
CA LEU A 57 -1.53 16.71 6.06
C LEU A 57 -2.54 15.64 6.49
N LEU A 58 -3.23 15.00 5.53
CA LEU A 58 -4.12 13.89 5.81
C LEU A 58 -3.35 12.69 6.38
N SER A 59 -2.24 12.32 5.76
CA SER A 59 -1.33 11.27 6.23
C SER A 59 -0.91 11.51 7.68
N GLN A 60 -0.40 12.71 7.98
CA GLN A 60 0.04 13.07 9.32
C GLN A 60 -1.11 13.04 10.32
N ARG A 61 -2.28 13.59 9.95
CA ARG A 61 -3.47 13.60 10.83
C ARG A 61 -3.96 12.20 11.15
N ILE A 62 -3.96 11.28 10.17
CA ILE A 62 -4.35 9.88 10.39
C ILE A 62 -3.33 9.16 11.27
N HIS A 63 -2.02 9.37 11.02
CA HIS A 63 -0.95 8.83 11.86
C HIS A 63 -1.11 9.25 13.32
N ASP A 64 -1.23 10.56 13.57
CA ASP A 64 -1.33 11.11 14.92
C ASP A 64 -2.58 10.62 15.65
N LEU A 65 -3.73 10.56 14.96
CA LEU A 65 -4.97 10.05 15.52
C LEU A 65 -4.85 8.58 15.94
N ILE A 66 -4.28 7.73 15.08
CA ILE A 66 -4.07 6.31 15.39
C ILE A 66 -3.14 6.16 16.59
N LYS A 67 -2.05 6.94 16.62
CA LYS A 67 -1.08 6.93 17.71
C LYS A 67 -1.68 7.39 19.04
N GLU A 68 -2.49 8.45 19.03
CA GLU A 68 -3.15 9.00 20.22
C GLU A 68 -4.24 8.06 20.75
N ARG A 69 -5.09 7.52 19.87
CA ARG A 69 -6.32 6.79 20.26
C ARG A 69 -6.12 5.29 20.42
N ILE A 70 -5.21 4.70 19.65
CA ILE A 70 -4.98 3.25 19.60
C ILE A 70 -3.58 2.90 20.16
N GLY A 71 -2.61 3.81 20.04
CA GLY A 71 -1.23 3.58 20.47
C GLY A 71 -0.33 2.94 19.41
N ALA A 72 -0.85 2.65 18.22
CA ALA A 72 -0.09 2.05 17.13
C ALA A 72 0.71 3.12 16.36
N ASP A 73 1.98 2.85 16.08
CA ASP A 73 2.89 3.77 15.40
C ASP A 73 3.01 3.37 13.92
N LEU A 74 2.01 3.75 13.14
CA LEU A 74 1.81 3.27 11.76
C LEU A 74 1.94 4.42 10.77
N ALA A 75 2.71 4.21 9.69
CA ALA A 75 2.70 5.13 8.57
C ALA A 75 1.38 5.01 7.79
N ALA A 76 0.80 6.13 7.38
CA ALA A 76 -0.42 6.22 6.59
C ALA A 76 -0.09 6.73 5.18
N LEU A 77 -0.29 5.91 4.16
CA LEU A 77 -0.06 6.30 2.77
C LEU A 77 -1.39 6.70 2.14
N VAL A 78 -1.45 7.89 1.55
CA VAL A 78 -2.70 8.48 1.03
C VAL A 78 -2.66 8.54 -0.50
N PHE A 79 -3.70 8.01 -1.13
CA PHE A 79 -3.88 7.99 -2.57
C PHE A 79 -5.27 8.44 -2.96
N LEU A 80 -5.36 9.05 -4.13
CA LEU A 80 -6.61 9.22 -4.84
C LEU A 80 -6.96 7.90 -5.57
N PRO A 81 -8.25 7.56 -5.73
CA PRO A 81 -8.68 6.39 -6.48
C PRO A 81 -8.07 6.30 -7.88
N GLU A 82 -7.99 7.43 -8.60
CA GLU A 82 -7.43 7.51 -9.94
C GLU A 82 -5.93 7.18 -10.00
N GLU A 83 -5.17 7.40 -8.92
CA GLU A 83 -3.75 7.04 -8.90
C GLU A 83 -3.54 5.54 -8.81
N LEU A 84 -4.33 4.88 -7.96
CA LEU A 84 -4.28 3.42 -7.87
C LEU A 84 -4.78 2.79 -9.16
N GLN A 85 -5.84 3.35 -9.77
CA GLN A 85 -6.34 2.88 -11.06
C GLN A 85 -5.28 3.01 -12.16
N ALA A 86 -4.57 4.15 -12.24
CA ALA A 86 -3.50 4.34 -13.21
C ALA A 86 -2.38 3.29 -13.06
N TRP A 87 -2.07 2.84 -11.84
CA TRP A 87 -1.11 1.75 -11.62
C TRP A 87 -1.64 0.39 -12.05
N VAL A 88 -2.91 0.10 -11.78
CA VAL A 88 -3.56 -1.13 -12.27
C VAL A 88 -3.57 -1.16 -13.80
N ASP A 89 -3.88 -0.04 -14.44
CA ASP A 89 -3.90 0.07 -15.91
C ASP A 89 -2.49 0.03 -16.54
N SER A 90 -1.44 0.26 -15.73
CA SER A 90 -0.04 0.24 -16.15
C SER A 90 0.65 -1.10 -15.91
N VAL A 91 -0.09 -2.15 -15.52
CA VAL A 91 0.47 -3.49 -15.31
C VAL A 91 1.09 -3.98 -16.63
N PRO A 92 2.41 -4.23 -16.68
CA PRO A 92 3.14 -4.46 -17.92
C PRO A 92 3.22 -5.96 -18.27
N PHE A 93 2.19 -6.71 -17.89
CA PHE A 93 2.12 -8.15 -18.09
C PHE A 93 0.92 -8.51 -18.95
N ALA A 94 1.01 -9.64 -19.65
CA ALA A 94 -0.07 -10.09 -20.51
C ALA A 94 -1.33 -10.43 -19.70
N ASP A 95 -2.50 -10.13 -20.26
CA ASP A 95 -3.81 -10.33 -19.62
C ASP A 95 -4.19 -11.80 -19.45
N ASP A 96 -3.46 -12.73 -20.09
CA ASP A 96 -3.66 -14.17 -19.98
C ASP A 96 -2.96 -14.80 -18.76
N LEU A 97 -2.14 -14.03 -18.04
CA LEU A 97 -1.51 -14.47 -16.80
C LEU A 97 -2.53 -14.50 -15.65
N ASP A 98 -2.37 -15.46 -14.73
CA ASP A 98 -3.15 -15.53 -13.49
C ASP A 98 -2.93 -14.27 -12.64
N PRO A 99 -3.94 -13.39 -12.46
CA PRO A 99 -3.79 -12.14 -11.72
C PRO A 99 -3.42 -12.35 -10.25
N SER A 100 -3.71 -13.53 -9.68
CA SER A 100 -3.30 -13.86 -8.30
C SER A 100 -1.79 -14.07 -8.15
N ARG A 101 -1.06 -14.09 -9.27
CA ARG A 101 0.40 -14.19 -9.36
C ARG A 101 1.07 -12.87 -9.70
N ILE A 102 0.29 -11.82 -9.93
CA ILE A 102 0.78 -10.47 -10.16
C ILE A 102 0.75 -9.74 -8.83
N PHE A 103 1.90 -9.21 -8.45
CA PHE A 103 2.12 -8.48 -7.22
C PHE A 103 2.62 -7.08 -7.55
N PHE A 104 2.31 -6.17 -6.64
CA PHE A 104 2.65 -4.77 -6.75
C PHE A 104 3.31 -4.34 -5.45
N THR A 105 4.43 -3.63 -5.56
CA THR A 105 5.08 -3.00 -4.41
C THR A 105 5.40 -1.55 -4.70
N MET A 106 5.00 -0.66 -3.79
CA MET A 106 5.28 0.77 -3.89
C MET A 106 6.65 1.06 -3.30
N THR A 107 7.35 2.02 -3.89
CA THR A 107 8.58 2.56 -3.32
C THR A 107 8.27 3.90 -2.68
N MET A 108 8.66 4.07 -1.42
CA MET A 108 8.48 5.35 -0.70
C MET A 108 9.37 6.46 -1.26
N GLU A 109 10.51 6.07 -1.84
CA GLU A 109 11.47 6.93 -2.50
C GLU A 109 11.78 6.32 -3.87
N CYS A 110 12.08 7.17 -4.86
CA CYS A 110 12.53 6.68 -6.16
C CYS A 110 13.85 5.91 -5.97
N PRO A 111 13.92 4.62 -6.37
CA PRO A 111 15.17 3.90 -6.32
C PRO A 111 16.23 4.60 -7.19
N THR A 112 17.49 4.56 -6.77
CA THR A 112 18.59 5.10 -7.59
C THR A 112 18.76 4.29 -8.88
N ALA A 113 19.27 4.92 -9.94
CA ALA A 113 19.54 4.26 -11.21
C ALA A 113 20.40 2.99 -11.03
N ASP A 114 21.44 3.05 -10.19
CA ASP A 114 22.31 1.90 -9.89
C ASP A 114 21.53 0.73 -9.25
N ARG A 115 20.57 1.01 -8.36
CA ARG A 115 19.73 -0.02 -7.74
C ARG A 115 18.76 -0.62 -8.75
N LEU A 116 18.18 0.20 -9.61
CA LEU A 116 17.29 -0.26 -10.69
C LEU A 116 18.07 -1.18 -11.65
N GLN A 117 19.27 -0.78 -12.05
CA GLN A 117 20.13 -1.59 -12.91
C GLN A 117 20.51 -2.93 -12.26
N ALA A 118 20.96 -2.91 -11.00
CA ALA A 118 21.32 -4.12 -10.27
C ALA A 118 20.14 -5.10 -10.08
N LEU A 119 18.90 -4.61 -10.07
CA LEU A 119 17.70 -5.44 -10.03
C LEU A 119 17.32 -5.99 -11.41
N ALA A 120 17.50 -5.19 -12.47
CA ALA A 120 17.23 -5.59 -13.86
C ALA A 120 18.19 -6.68 -14.36
N GLU A 121 19.45 -6.67 -13.90
CA GLU A 121 20.45 -7.69 -14.25
C GLU A 121 20.24 -9.04 -13.53
N LYS A 122 19.39 -9.08 -12.49
CA LYS A 122 19.09 -10.32 -11.77
C LYS A 122 18.01 -11.13 -12.47
N THR A 123 18.23 -12.44 -12.53
CA THR A 123 17.20 -13.41 -12.94
C THR A 123 16.43 -13.91 -11.73
N TRP A 124 15.10 -13.92 -11.82
CA TRP A 124 14.21 -14.24 -10.69
C TRP A 124 13.56 -15.64 -10.80
N GLY A 125 14.01 -16.46 -11.75
CA GLY A 125 13.46 -17.77 -12.11
C GLY A 125 13.09 -17.84 -13.60
N GLU A 126 12.81 -19.03 -14.13
CA GLU A 126 12.58 -19.25 -15.58
C GLU A 126 11.31 -18.56 -16.14
N GLU A 127 10.41 -18.10 -15.29
CA GLU A 127 9.14 -17.46 -15.69
C GLU A 127 8.77 -16.24 -14.82
N ALA A 128 9.60 -15.87 -13.85
CA ALA A 128 9.32 -14.71 -13.01
C ALA A 128 9.73 -13.44 -13.74
N ALA A 129 8.88 -12.41 -13.69
CA ALA A 129 9.15 -11.13 -14.31
C ALA A 129 9.11 -10.01 -13.26
N LEU A 130 10.01 -9.05 -13.41
CA LEU A 130 10.07 -7.83 -12.60
C LEU A 130 10.09 -6.65 -13.57
N HIS A 131 9.13 -5.74 -13.40
CA HIS A 131 9.12 -4.47 -14.12
C HIS A 131 9.18 -3.32 -13.12
N LEU A 132 10.20 -2.48 -13.25
CA LEU A 132 10.46 -1.38 -12.35
C LEU A 132 10.02 -0.07 -12.99
N THR A 133 9.41 0.78 -12.18
CA THR A 133 9.13 2.19 -12.51
C THR A 133 9.75 3.07 -11.42
N GLU A 134 9.66 4.39 -11.57
CA GLU A 134 10.10 5.34 -10.55
C GLU A 134 9.31 5.24 -9.23
N ARG A 135 8.09 4.68 -9.26
CA ARG A 135 7.15 4.70 -8.12
C ARG A 135 6.79 3.33 -7.57
N CYS A 136 6.96 2.29 -8.38
CA CYS A 136 6.54 0.95 -8.04
C CYS A 136 7.28 -0.12 -8.83
N ALA A 137 7.22 -1.34 -8.32
CA ALA A 137 7.62 -2.53 -9.04
C ALA A 137 6.42 -3.47 -9.21
N TYR A 138 6.25 -3.96 -10.44
CA TYR A 138 5.33 -5.03 -10.78
C TYR A 138 6.10 -6.34 -10.84
N ILE A 139 5.54 -7.37 -10.21
CA ILE A 139 6.17 -8.67 -10.06
C ILE A 139 5.19 -9.74 -10.54
N TYR A 140 5.59 -10.53 -11.52
CA TYR A 140 4.92 -11.77 -11.83
C TYR A 140 5.67 -12.93 -11.18
N SER A 141 4.99 -13.67 -10.30
CA SER A 141 5.54 -14.83 -9.60
C SER A 141 4.64 -16.06 -9.78
N PRO A 142 4.91 -16.92 -10.78
CA PRO A 142 4.03 -18.05 -11.12
C PRO A 142 3.91 -19.06 -9.97
N LYS A 143 4.98 -19.23 -9.18
CA LYS A 143 5.00 -20.10 -7.99
C LYS A 143 4.42 -19.43 -6.73
N GLY A 144 3.88 -18.22 -6.86
CA GLY A 144 3.38 -17.39 -5.77
C GLY A 144 4.47 -16.66 -4.98
N TYR A 145 4.09 -15.60 -4.27
CA TYR A 145 5.06 -14.71 -3.58
C TYR A 145 5.88 -15.40 -2.47
N LYS A 146 5.34 -16.45 -1.84
CA LYS A 146 6.04 -17.18 -0.77
C LYS A 146 7.25 -17.97 -1.27
N ASN A 147 7.27 -18.32 -2.56
CA ASN A 147 8.27 -19.21 -3.15
C ASN A 147 9.23 -18.48 -4.10
N THR A 148 9.17 -17.15 -4.18
CA THR A 148 10.11 -16.36 -4.97
C THR A 148 11.33 -15.95 -4.14
N ARG A 149 12.45 -15.71 -4.82
CA ARG A 149 13.64 -15.09 -4.25
C ARG A 149 13.50 -13.56 -4.13
N LEU A 150 12.41 -12.99 -4.66
CA LEU A 150 12.06 -11.58 -4.51
C LEU A 150 11.54 -11.33 -3.09
N THR A 151 12.18 -10.40 -2.38
CA THR A 151 11.75 -9.94 -1.06
C THR A 151 11.72 -8.43 -1.02
N ASN A 152 10.87 -7.87 -0.16
CA ASN A 152 10.82 -6.42 0.09
C ASN A 152 11.78 -5.98 1.20
N ASN A 153 12.74 -6.86 1.56
CA ASN A 153 13.74 -6.67 2.61
C ASN A 153 15.11 -6.70 1.93
N ALA A 154 15.51 -5.59 1.32
CA ALA A 154 16.84 -5.41 0.72
C ALA A 154 17.49 -4.15 1.29
#